data_AF-A0A356UAK1-F1
#
_entry.id   AF-A0A356UAK1-F1
#
_cell.length_a   1.000
_cell.length_b   1.000
_cell.length_c   1.000
_cell.angle_alpha   90.00
_cell.angle_beta   90.00
_cell.angle_gamma   90.00
#
_symmetry.space_group_name_H-M   'P 1'
#
loop_
_entity.id
_entity.type
_entity.pdbx_description
1 polymer ?
#
loop_
_entity_poly.entity_id
_entity_poly.type
_entity_poly.pdbx_seq_one_letter_code
_entity_poly.pdbx_strand_id
1 'polypeptide(L)' 'MDLSVNLGGIMMKNPVAVASGTFGYGREYEDFVNIADIGAVIV' A
#
# COMPACT_ATOMS: atom_id res chain seq x y z
N MET A 1 -10.24 14.87 -1.60
CA MET A 1 -9.02 15.16 -2.36
C MET A 1 -8.59 13.86 -3.00
N ASP A 2 -8.35 13.83 -4.30
CA ASP A 2 -7.92 12.62 -5.00
C ASP A 2 -6.40 12.49 -4.89
N LEU A 3 -5.92 11.33 -4.42
CA LEU A 3 -4.49 11.02 -4.27
C LEU A 3 -4.02 9.96 -5.25
N SER A 4 -4.88 9.50 -6.17
CA SER A 4 -4.57 8.40 -7.07
C SER A 4 -3.38 8.72 -7.98
N VAL A 5 -2.50 7.74 -8.20
CA VAL A 5 -1.29 7.90 -9.03
C VAL A 5 -1.11 6.71 -9.97
N ASN A 6 -0.44 6.95 -11.10
CA ASN A 6 0.06 5.89 -11.98
C ASN A 6 1.58 5.80 -11.83
N LEU A 7 2.07 4.68 -11.29
CA LEU A 7 3.48 4.41 -11.13
C LEU A 7 3.89 3.28 -12.07
N GLY A 8 4.63 3.62 -13.14
CA GLY A 8 5.16 2.62 -14.08
C GLY A 8 4.10 1.76 -14.76
N GLY A 9 2.86 2.25 -14.91
CA GLY A 9 1.72 1.50 -15.47
C GLY A 9 0.78 0.91 -14.42
N ILE A 10 1.12 1.00 -13.13
CA ILE A 10 0.29 0.50 -12.02
C ILE A 10 -0.54 1.65 -11.47
N MET A 11 -1.87 1.50 -11.53
CA MET A 11 -2.80 2.45 -10.91
C MET A 11 -2.91 2.17 -9.41
N MET A 12 -2.54 3.16 -8.61
CA MET A 12 -2.59 3.11 -7.14
C MET A 12 -3.60 4.13 -6.61
N LYS A 13 -4.34 3.76 -5.56
CA LYS A 13 -5.33 4.63 -4.90
C LYS A 13 -4.69 5.87 -4.25
N ASN A 14 -3.42 5.76 -3.90
CA ASN A 14 -2.59 6.81 -3.33
C ASN A 14 -1.10 6.43 -3.50
N PRO A 15 -0.15 7.37 -3.33
CA PRO A 15 1.29 7.09 -3.48
C PRO A 15 1.91 6.38 -2.26
N VAL A 16 1.13 5.93 -1.28
CA VAL A 16 1.66 5.25 -0.09
C VAL A 16 1.90 3.78 -0.42
N ALA A 17 3.14 3.35 -0.29
CA ALA A 17 3.55 1.96 -0.44
C ALA A 17 4.43 1.52 0.72
N VAL A 18 4.29 0.27 1.13
CA VAL A 18 5.17 -0.34 2.14
C VAL A 18 6.41 -0.94 1.47
N ALA A 19 7.57 -0.82 2.12
CA ALA A 19 8.83 -1.33 1.59
C ALA A 19 8.95 -2.85 1.79
N SER A 20 9.66 -3.52 0.89
CA SER A 20 9.93 -4.96 0.99
C SER A 20 10.59 -5.32 2.33
N GLY A 21 10.12 -6.41 2.94
CA GLY A 21 10.58 -6.90 4.23
C GLY A 21 10.10 -6.11 5.45
N THR A 22 9.36 -4.99 5.28
CA THR A 22 8.90 -4.16 6.42
C THR A 22 7.47 -4.44 6.87
N PHE A 23 6.69 -5.13 6.04
CA PHE A 23 5.23 -5.23 6.24
C PHE A 23 4.67 -6.66 6.16
N GLY A 24 5.54 -7.67 6.09
CA GLY A 24 5.14 -9.08 6.00
C GLY A 24 4.11 -9.31 4.88
N TYR A 25 3.01 -9.97 5.21
CA TYR A 25 1.86 -10.18 4.29
C TYR A 25 0.66 -9.28 4.66
N GLY A 26 0.88 -8.25 5.48
CA GLY A 26 -0.12 -7.29 5.91
C GLY A 26 -1.02 -7.75 7.07
N ARG A 27 -1.22 -9.06 7.27
CA ARG A 27 -2.09 -9.59 8.34
C ARG A 27 -1.63 -9.19 9.74
N GLU A 28 -0.33 -9.06 9.93
CA GLU A 28 0.30 -8.67 11.19
C GLU A 28 -0.05 -7.23 11.60
N TYR A 29 -0.53 -6.43 10.66
CA TYR A 29 -0.86 -5.01 10.86
C TYR A 29 -2.36 -4.72 10.76
N GLU A 30 -3.23 -5.73 10.62
CA GLU A 30 -4.69 -5.56 10.50
C GLU A 30 -5.30 -4.82 11.70
N ASP A 31 -4.73 -4.98 12.89
CA ASP A 31 -5.16 -4.29 14.12
C ASP A 31 -4.78 -2.79 14.15
N PHE A 32 -3.84 -2.37 13.31
CA PHE A 32 -3.26 -1.03 13.33
C PHE A 32 -3.62 -0.21 12.08
N VAL A 33 -3.73 -0.86 10.93
CA VAL A 33 -3.99 -0.25 9.63
C VAL A 33 -4.88 -1.15 8.78
N ASN A 34 -5.86 -0.54 8.13
CA ASN A 34 -6.61 -1.20 7.08
C ASN A 34 -5.77 -1.30 5.80
N ILE A 35 -5.36 -2.51 5.45
CA ILE A 35 -4.52 -2.80 4.26
C ILE A 35 -5.18 -2.29 2.97
N ALA A 36 -6.51 -2.27 2.89
CA ALA A 36 -7.24 -1.82 1.71
C ALA A 36 -7.01 -0.34 1.36
N ASP A 37 -6.54 0.45 2.33
CA ASP A 37 -6.25 1.87 2.18
C ASP A 37 -4.80 2.14 1.71
N ILE A 38 -3.92 1.14 1.74
CA ILE A 38 -2.55 1.25 1.22
C ILE A 38 -2.56 1.18 -0.32
N GLY A 39 -1.77 2.04 -0.96
CA GLY A 39 -1.66 2.10 -2.43
C GLY A 39 -1.00 0.87 -3.04
N ALA A 40 0.07 0.35 -2.41
CA ALA A 40 0.73 -0.91 -2.81
C ALA A 40 1.50 -1.58 -1.67
N VAL A 41 1.61 -2.90 -1.76
CA VAL A 41 2.52 -3.71 -0.92
C VAL A 41 3.65 -4.22 -1.79
N ILE A 42 4.88 -3.81 -1.46
CA ILE A 42 6.08 -4.32 -2.12
C ILE A 42 6.57 -5.49 -1.27
N VAL A 43 6.53 -6.70 -1.84
CA VAL A 43 7.12 -7.90 -1.26
C VAL A 43 8.44 -8.22 -1.95
#